data_AF-A0A376BDN0-F1
#
_entry.id   AF-A0A376BDN0-F1
#
_cell.length_a   1.000
_cell.length_b   1.000
_cell.length_c   1.000
_cell.angle_alpha   90.00
_cell.angle_beta   90.00
_cell.angle_gamma   90.00
#
_symmetry.space_group_name_H-M   'P 1'
#
loop_
_entity.id
_entity.type
_entity.pdbx_description
1 polymer ?
#
loop_
_entity_poly.entity_id
_entity_poly.type
_entity_poly.pdbx_seq_one_letter_code
_entity_poly.pdbx_strand_id
1 'polypeptide(L)'
;MAQGGLCKPYGRLYVNLDESDEFGSFVFRTTGFNSIRTLAARLRYYHAASNGLLSCLPLQLTLRGKSTTQSYRTPVYYVDLTLREGIHLQEAIQMAKEIDQKSKLAGFNQNALDQIALQGYGNSQFEVDSEDGMNVVEEFYQGEEGQPTDENRVFNIQQGLQGSVTALN
;
A
#
# COMPACT_ATOMS: atom_id res chain seq x y z
N MET A 1 18.61 -5.71 1.24
CA MET A 1 18.25 -4.67 0.26
C MET A 1 19.42 -4.55 -0.71
N ALA A 2 19.18 -4.51 -2.02
CA ALA A 2 20.25 -4.44 -3.01
C ALA A 2 21.17 -3.23 -2.75
N GLN A 3 22.48 -3.42 -2.87
CA GLN A 3 23.46 -2.34 -2.74
C GLN A 3 23.19 -1.29 -3.83
N GLY A 4 23.09 -0.01 -3.44
CA GLY A 4 23.02 1.12 -4.37
C GLY A 4 21.64 1.71 -4.67
N GLY A 5 20.56 1.28 -4.00
CA GLY A 5 19.24 1.94 -4.16
C GLY A 5 18.55 1.69 -5.50
N LEU A 6 19.05 0.75 -6.30
CA LEU A 6 18.55 0.44 -7.65
C LEU A 6 17.26 -0.38 -7.67
N CYS A 7 16.79 -0.90 -6.52
CA CYS A 7 15.53 -1.64 -6.43
C CYS A 7 14.54 -0.88 -5.53
N LYS A 8 13.44 -0.40 -6.12
CA LYS A 8 12.31 0.15 -5.38
C LYS A 8 11.39 -1.01 -4.94
N PRO A 9 11.01 -1.11 -3.66
CA PRO A 9 10.06 -2.12 -3.24
C PRO A 9 8.69 -1.81 -3.87
N TYR A 10 7.99 -2.85 -4.31
CA TYR A 10 6.66 -2.74 -4.86
C TYR A 10 5.77 -3.81 -4.23
N GLY A 11 4.61 -3.41 -3.75
CA GLY A 11 3.64 -4.27 -3.09
C GLY A 11 2.29 -4.17 -3.78
N ARG A 12 1.65 -5.33 -3.97
CA ARG A 12 0.24 -5.47 -4.35
C ARG A 12 -0.48 -6.21 -3.25
N LEU A 13 -1.55 -5.63 -2.74
CA LEU A 13 -2.44 -6.25 -1.78
C LEU A 13 -3.81 -6.38 -2.43
N TYR A 14 -4.24 -7.63 -2.61
CA TYR A 14 -5.57 -8.00 -3.10
C TYR A 14 -6.48 -8.22 -1.90
N VAL A 15 -7.57 -7.48 -1.81
CA VAL A 15 -8.55 -7.58 -0.72
C VAL A 15 -9.96 -7.45 -1.26
N ASN A 16 -10.90 -8.17 -0.68
CA ASN A 16 -12.31 -7.92 -0.93
C ASN A 16 -12.80 -6.86 0.08
N LEU A 17 -13.39 -5.77 -0.43
CA LEU A 17 -13.92 -4.66 0.38
C LEU A 17 -15.45 -4.57 0.36
N ASP A 18 -16.11 -5.21 -0.62
CA ASP A 18 -17.54 -5.08 -0.87
C ASP A 18 -18.26 -6.40 -0.62
N GLU A 19 -19.39 -6.33 0.08
CA GLU A 19 -20.23 -7.50 0.35
C GLU A 19 -21.07 -7.93 -0.88
N SER A 20 -21.02 -7.16 -1.98
CA SER A 20 -21.81 -7.40 -3.20
C SER A 20 -21.14 -8.32 -4.23
N ASP A 21 -19.82 -8.50 -4.16
CA ASP A 21 -19.06 -9.38 -5.05
C ASP A 21 -18.12 -10.25 -4.21
N GLU A 22 -18.52 -11.50 -3.96
CA GLU A 22 -17.83 -12.40 -3.03
C GLU A 22 -16.42 -12.77 -3.51
N PHE A 23 -16.15 -12.68 -4.81
CA PHE A 23 -14.83 -12.93 -5.41
C PHE A 23 -14.20 -11.67 -6.01
N GLY A 24 -14.84 -10.52 -5.83
CA GLY A 24 -14.32 -9.22 -6.20
C GLY A 24 -13.02 -8.93 -5.45
N SER A 25 -12.09 -8.26 -6.15
CA SER A 25 -10.81 -7.89 -5.56
C SER A 25 -10.48 -6.43 -5.84
N PHE A 26 -10.35 -5.66 -4.77
CA PHE A 26 -9.68 -4.38 -4.78
C PHE A 26 -8.17 -4.60 -4.69
N VAL A 27 -7.42 -3.94 -5.58
CA VAL A 27 -5.95 -4.05 -5.63
C VAL A 27 -5.32 -2.77 -5.10
N PHE A 28 -4.76 -2.83 -3.90
CA PHE A 28 -3.92 -1.77 -3.35
C PHE A 28 -2.49 -1.91 -3.85
N ARG A 29 -2.05 -0.98 -4.71
CA ARG A 29 -0.69 -0.90 -5.27
C ARG A 29 0.12 0.15 -4.51
N THR A 30 1.35 -0.17 -4.08
CA THR A 30 2.21 0.81 -3.38
C THR A 30 3.70 0.51 -3.54
N THR A 31 4.52 1.56 -3.62
CA THR A 31 5.98 1.49 -3.46
C THR A 31 6.43 1.95 -2.06
N GLY A 32 5.47 2.31 -1.20
CA GLY A 32 5.72 2.86 0.12
C GLY A 32 6.19 1.80 1.10
N PHE A 33 7.49 1.85 1.47
CA PHE A 33 8.08 0.90 2.41
C PHE A 33 7.32 0.78 3.74
N ASN A 34 6.79 1.89 4.26
CA ASN A 34 6.02 1.87 5.51
C ASN A 34 4.71 1.09 5.38
N SER A 35 3.98 1.26 4.25
CA SER A 35 2.75 0.51 3.96
C SER A 35 3.07 -0.98 3.81
N ILE A 36 4.04 -1.32 2.94
CA ILE A 36 4.41 -2.71 2.65
C ILE A 36 4.80 -3.45 3.94
N ARG A 37 5.71 -2.87 4.74
CA ARG A 37 6.17 -3.48 5.98
C ARG A 37 5.04 -3.67 6.98
N THR A 38 4.18 -2.67 7.13
CA THR A 38 3.13 -2.69 8.17
C THR A 38 2.03 -3.67 7.79
N LEU A 39 1.57 -3.65 6.53
CA LEU A 39 0.55 -4.57 6.03
C LEU A 39 1.02 -6.03 6.14
N ALA A 40 2.23 -6.33 5.65
CA ALA A 40 2.78 -7.69 5.71
C ALA A 40 2.92 -8.19 7.15
N ALA A 41 3.39 -7.35 8.07
CA ALA A 41 3.52 -7.72 9.48
C ALA A 41 2.15 -7.99 10.11
N ARG A 42 1.17 -7.09 9.90
CA ARG A 42 -0.14 -7.22 10.53
C ARG A 42 -0.97 -8.37 9.99
N LEU A 43 -0.92 -8.65 8.69
CA LEU A 43 -1.53 -9.86 8.11
C LEU A 43 -1.00 -11.11 8.82
N ARG A 44 0.32 -11.23 8.99
CA ARG A 44 0.94 -12.37 9.68
C ARG A 44 0.54 -12.45 11.16
N TYR A 45 0.47 -11.31 11.85
CA TYR A 45 0.08 -11.27 13.26
C TYR A 45 -1.38 -11.68 13.45
N TYR A 46 -2.30 -11.15 12.65
CA TYR A 46 -3.71 -11.53 12.72
C TYR A 46 -3.94 -12.99 12.32
N HIS A 47 -3.24 -13.48 11.30
CA HIS A 47 -3.28 -14.89 10.92
C HIS A 47 -2.83 -15.79 12.07
N ALA A 48 -1.69 -15.49 12.71
CA ALA A 48 -1.18 -16.26 13.84
C ALA A 48 -2.10 -16.16 15.07
N ALA A 49 -2.59 -14.96 15.40
CA ALA A 49 -3.44 -14.73 16.57
C ALA A 49 -4.82 -15.41 16.45
N SER A 50 -5.35 -15.52 15.22
CA SER A 50 -6.64 -16.16 14.94
C SER A 50 -6.55 -17.63 14.58
N ASN A 51 -5.35 -18.23 14.60
CA ASN A 51 -5.10 -19.61 14.19
C ASN A 51 -5.59 -19.90 12.75
N GLY A 52 -5.29 -18.98 11.83
CA GLY A 52 -5.61 -19.11 10.40
C GLY A 52 -6.98 -18.57 9.97
N LEU A 53 -7.78 -18.01 10.88
CA LEU A 53 -9.11 -17.46 10.57
C LEU A 53 -9.07 -16.01 10.09
N LEU A 54 -8.06 -15.66 9.29
CA LEU A 54 -7.83 -14.29 8.84
C LEU A 54 -9.01 -13.76 8.00
N SER A 55 -9.61 -14.59 7.15
CA SER A 55 -10.75 -14.22 6.30
C SER A 55 -12.04 -13.92 7.07
N CYS A 56 -12.15 -14.41 8.31
CA CYS A 56 -13.30 -14.19 9.17
C CYS A 56 -13.11 -13.02 10.16
N LEU A 57 -11.93 -12.39 10.18
CA LEU A 57 -11.68 -11.26 11.07
C LEU A 57 -12.28 -9.96 10.50
N PRO A 58 -12.93 -9.14 11.34
CA PRO A 58 -13.45 -7.83 10.93
C PRO A 58 -12.29 -6.82 10.82
N LEU A 59 -11.55 -6.89 9.72
CA LEU A 59 -10.42 -6.01 9.44
C LEU A 59 -10.84 -4.78 8.63
N GLN A 60 -10.05 -3.72 8.72
CA GLN A 60 -10.20 -2.51 7.91
C GLN A 60 -8.83 -1.94 7.53
N LEU A 61 -8.76 -1.33 6.34
CA LEU A 61 -7.60 -0.55 5.91
C LEU A 61 -7.77 0.89 6.40
N THR A 62 -6.75 1.41 7.06
CA THR A 62 -6.73 2.79 7.58
C THR A 62 -5.58 3.56 6.98
N LEU A 63 -5.86 4.75 6.45
CA LEU A 63 -4.82 5.66 5.99
C LEU A 63 -4.29 6.46 7.17
N ARG A 64 -3.01 6.30 7.50
CA ARG A 64 -2.36 7.01 8.62
C ARG A 64 -1.35 8.02 8.11
N GLY A 65 -1.49 9.25 8.60
CA GLY A 65 -0.48 10.29 8.42
C GLY A 65 0.65 10.14 9.44
N LYS A 66 1.89 10.18 8.98
CA LYS A 66 3.07 10.44 9.81
C LYS A 66 3.77 11.69 9.27
N SER A 67 4.01 12.66 10.15
CA SER A 67 5.01 13.69 9.90
C SER A 67 6.36 13.13 10.36
N THR A 68 7.34 13.09 9.46
CA THR A 68 8.71 12.71 9.83
C THR A 68 9.61 13.92 9.62
N THR A 69 10.60 14.10 10.50
CA THR A 69 11.62 15.14 10.39
C THR A 69 12.41 15.06 9.07
N GLN A 70 12.50 13.87 8.47
CA GLN A 70 13.18 13.63 7.19
C GLN A 70 12.35 14.00 5.95
N SER A 71 11.05 14.29 6.11
CA SER A 71 10.13 14.66 5.02
C SER A 71 9.98 16.16 4.80
N TYR A 72 10.87 17.00 5.38
CA TYR A 72 10.77 18.47 5.27
C TYR A 72 9.37 19.04 5.63
N ARG A 73 8.66 18.39 6.56
CA ARG A 73 7.28 18.73 6.99
C ARG A 73 6.18 18.47 5.97
N THR A 74 6.43 17.74 4.89
CA THR A 74 5.36 17.24 4.02
C THR A 74 4.70 16.01 4.67
N PRO A 75 3.37 15.96 4.83
CA PRO A 75 2.71 14.82 5.46
C PRO A 75 2.90 13.55 4.62
N VAL A 76 3.43 12.48 5.24
CA VAL A 76 3.59 11.17 4.59
C VAL A 76 2.46 10.26 5.05
N TYR A 77 1.69 9.74 4.10
CA TYR A 77 0.61 8.79 4.39
C TYR A 77 1.07 7.36 4.13
N TYR A 78 0.66 6.44 4.99
CA TYR A 78 0.83 5.00 4.79
C TYR A 78 -0.46 4.27 5.15
N VAL A 79 -0.66 3.10 4.54
CA VAL A 79 -1.82 2.25 4.81
C VAL A 79 -1.46 1.25 5.90
N ASP A 80 -2.36 1.11 6.86
CA ASP A 80 -2.27 0.20 7.99
C ASP A 80 -3.52 -0.70 8.04
N LEU A 81 -3.37 -1.91 8.57
CA LEU A 81 -4.45 -2.89 8.70
C LEU A 81 -4.84 -3.00 10.18
N THR A 82 -6.05 -2.63 10.54
CA THR A 82 -6.54 -2.71 11.94
C THR A 82 -7.79 -3.58 12.01
N LEU A 83 -8.20 -3.96 13.22
CA LEU A 83 -9.59 -4.35 13.45
C LEU A 83 -10.51 -3.15 13.19
N ARG A 84 -11.78 -3.42 12.87
CA ARG A 84 -12.83 -2.41 12.85
C ARG A 84 -12.92 -1.70 14.21
N GLU A 85 -13.28 -0.43 14.17
CA GLU A 85 -13.36 0.40 15.38
C GLU A 85 -14.32 -0.20 16.41
N GLY A 86 -13.94 -0.12 17.69
CA GLY A 86 -14.74 -0.66 18.80
C GLY A 86 -14.62 -2.17 19.04
N ILE A 87 -13.92 -2.93 18.18
CA ILE A 87 -13.77 -4.38 18.36
C ILE A 87 -12.43 -4.72 19.01
N HIS A 88 -12.49 -5.44 20.12
CA HIS A 88 -11.30 -5.98 20.78
C HIS A 88 -10.84 -7.29 20.15
N LEU A 89 -9.53 -7.56 20.20
CA LEU A 89 -8.94 -8.75 19.55
C LEU A 89 -9.56 -10.07 20.02
N GLN A 90 -9.81 -10.22 21.33
CA GLN A 90 -10.40 -11.43 21.88
C GLN A 90 -11.82 -11.67 21.34
N GLU A 91 -12.62 -10.60 21.26
CA GLU A 91 -13.97 -10.63 20.71
C GLU A 91 -13.95 -10.93 19.21
N ALA A 92 -13.04 -10.29 18.46
CA ALA A 92 -12.84 -10.54 17.03
C ALA A 92 -12.51 -12.01 16.75
N ILE A 93 -11.64 -12.63 17.56
CA ILE A 93 -11.29 -14.05 17.43
C ILE A 93 -12.50 -14.95 17.73
N GLN A 94 -13.32 -14.59 18.72
CA GLN A 94 -14.52 -15.35 19.06
C GLN A 94 -15.55 -15.27 17.91
N MET A 95 -15.82 -14.07 17.40
CA MET A 95 -16.69 -13.87 16.23
C MET A 95 -16.16 -14.62 14.99
N ALA A 96 -14.85 -14.56 14.73
CA ALA A 96 -14.24 -15.25 13.61
C ALA A 96 -14.45 -16.78 13.68
N LYS A 97 -14.38 -17.38 14.87
CA LYS A 97 -14.66 -18.81 15.07
C LYS A 97 -16.12 -19.16 14.79
N GLU A 98 -17.05 -18.31 15.22
CA GLU A 98 -18.48 -18.52 14.98
C GLU A 98 -18.84 -18.40 13.50
N ILE A 99 -18.23 -17.43 12.81
CA ILE A 99 -18.38 -17.27 11.36
C ILE A 99 -17.81 -18.49 10.64
N ASP A 100 -16.59 -18.91 10.97
CA ASP A 100 -15.95 -20.10 10.36
C ASP A 100 -16.80 -21.37 10.54
N GLN A 101 -17.37 -21.59 11.72
CA GLN A 101 -18.28 -22.71 11.96
C GLN A 101 -19.54 -22.64 11.10
N LYS A 102 -20.19 -21.48 11.02
CA LYS A 102 -21.38 -21.29 10.18
C LYS A 102 -21.06 -21.49 8.70
N SER A 103 -19.94 -20.94 8.23
CA SER A 103 -19.48 -21.08 6.85
C SER A 103 -19.21 -22.55 6.48
N LYS A 104 -18.57 -23.30 7.38
CA LYS A 104 -18.34 -24.75 7.20
C LYS A 104 -19.65 -25.53 7.15
N LEU A 105 -20.63 -25.19 8.00
CA LEU A 105 -21.96 -25.82 7.97
C LEU A 105 -22.72 -25.51 6.68
N ALA A 106 -22.52 -24.33 6.10
CA ALA A 106 -23.07 -23.96 4.79
C ALA A 106 -22.33 -24.63 3.62
N GLY A 107 -21.23 -25.33 3.87
CA GLY A 107 -20.44 -26.01 2.83
C GLY A 107 -19.33 -25.15 2.21
N PHE A 108 -19.02 -23.98 2.78
CA PHE A 108 -17.93 -23.14 2.29
C PHE A 108 -16.57 -23.77 2.63
N ASN A 109 -15.73 -23.97 1.62
CA ASN A 109 -14.43 -24.61 1.75
C ASN A 109 -13.29 -23.59 1.56
N GLN A 110 -12.97 -22.86 2.64
CA GLN A 110 -11.88 -21.89 2.66
C GLN A 110 -10.53 -22.53 2.27
N ASN A 111 -10.23 -23.73 2.77
CA ASN A 111 -8.95 -24.39 2.49
C ASN A 111 -8.79 -24.70 0.99
N ALA A 112 -9.84 -25.19 0.33
CA ALA A 112 -9.79 -25.44 -1.10
C ALA A 112 -9.63 -24.13 -1.89
N LEU A 113 -10.35 -23.08 -1.50
CA LEU A 113 -10.22 -21.75 -2.11
C LEU A 113 -8.78 -21.23 -2.00
N ASP A 114 -8.16 -21.33 -0.82
CA ASP A 114 -6.78 -20.89 -0.60
C ASP A 114 -5.77 -21.67 -1.45
N GLN A 115 -5.98 -22.99 -1.63
CA GLN A 115 -5.13 -23.82 -2.49
C GLN A 115 -5.25 -23.42 -3.96
N ILE A 116 -6.47 -23.18 -4.45
CA ILE A 116 -6.69 -22.73 -5.83
C ILE A 116 -6.12 -21.33 -6.03
N ALA A 117 -6.29 -20.43 -5.07
CA ALA A 117 -5.70 -19.09 -5.12
C ALA A 117 -4.16 -19.14 -5.17
N LEU A 118 -3.54 -20.01 -4.37
CA LEU A 118 -2.08 -20.21 -4.38
C LEU A 118 -1.58 -20.74 -5.74
N GLN A 119 -2.30 -21.70 -6.32
CA GLN A 119 -1.99 -22.23 -7.65
C GLN A 119 -2.17 -21.17 -8.73
N GLY A 120 -3.26 -20.40 -8.67
CA GLY A 120 -3.54 -19.28 -9.57
C GLY A 120 -2.47 -18.19 -9.49
N TYR A 121 -1.99 -17.87 -8.28
CA TYR A 121 -0.90 -16.93 -8.07
C TYR A 121 0.40 -17.40 -8.74
N GLY A 122 0.70 -18.71 -8.66
CA GLY A 122 1.83 -19.31 -9.38
C GLY A 122 1.72 -19.18 -10.90
N ASN A 123 0.50 -19.26 -11.45
CA ASN A 123 0.24 -19.13 -12.88
C ASN A 123 0.25 -17.66 -13.37
N SER A 124 -0.18 -16.71 -12.52
CA SER A 124 -0.19 -15.27 -12.81
C SER A 124 1.22 -14.64 -12.84
N GLN A 125 2.26 -15.38 -12.42
CA GLN A 125 3.66 -14.93 -12.51
C GLN A 125 4.10 -14.61 -13.96
N PHE A 126 3.37 -15.10 -14.97
CA PHE A 126 3.57 -14.77 -16.39
C PHE A 126 2.87 -13.49 -16.87
N GLU A 127 1.89 -12.95 -16.15
CA GLU A 127 1.16 -11.72 -16.55
C GLU A 127 1.86 -10.42 -16.11
N VAL A 128 3.04 -10.51 -15.50
CA VAL A 128 3.81 -9.34 -15.05
C VAL A 128 4.42 -8.54 -16.23
N ASP A 129 4.35 -9.03 -17.47
CA ASP A 129 5.35 -8.70 -18.50
C ASP A 129 4.91 -7.83 -19.69
N SER A 130 3.91 -6.96 -19.60
CA SER A 130 3.77 -5.91 -20.64
C SER A 130 3.06 -4.64 -20.20
N GLU A 131 1.79 -4.71 -19.79
CA GLU A 131 1.01 -3.49 -19.50
C GLU A 131 1.29 -2.90 -18.10
N ASP A 132 1.40 -3.74 -17.08
CA ASP A 132 1.62 -3.29 -15.71
C ASP A 132 3.03 -2.73 -15.49
N GLY A 133 4.03 -3.22 -16.23
CA GLY A 133 5.40 -2.67 -16.22
C GLY A 133 5.45 -1.26 -16.81
N MET A 134 4.76 -1.02 -17.93
CA MET A 134 4.67 0.31 -18.54
C MET A 134 3.82 1.28 -17.71
N ASN A 135 2.69 0.84 -17.14
CA ASN A 135 1.86 1.67 -16.25
C ASN A 135 2.60 2.05 -14.95
N VAL A 136 3.41 1.15 -14.37
CA VAL A 136 4.25 1.49 -13.22
C VAL A 136 5.37 2.47 -13.61
N VAL A 137 5.85 2.45 -14.85
CA VAL A 137 6.79 3.47 -15.32
C VAL A 137 6.05 4.80 -15.51
N GLU A 138 4.91 4.85 -16.18
CA GLU A 138 4.19 6.11 -16.44
C GLU A 138 3.58 6.75 -15.18
N GLU A 139 3.04 5.96 -14.25
CA GLU A 139 2.38 6.46 -13.03
C GLU A 139 3.40 6.98 -11.99
N PHE A 140 4.64 6.47 -12.00
CA PHE A 140 5.69 6.83 -11.03
C PHE A 140 6.89 7.58 -11.65
N TYR A 141 6.97 7.64 -12.97
CA TYR A 141 7.82 8.52 -13.77
C TYR A 141 6.92 9.33 -14.70
N GLN A 142 6.08 10.21 -14.13
CA GLN A 142 5.62 11.36 -14.90
C GLN A 142 6.86 12.08 -15.39
N GLY A 143 6.95 12.28 -16.71
CA GLY A 143 8.18 12.62 -17.40
C GLY A 143 9.01 13.72 -16.75
N GLU A 144 10.31 13.66 -17.00
CA GLU A 144 11.22 14.80 -16.94
C GLU A 144 10.84 15.89 -17.97
N GLU A 145 9.55 16.15 -18.18
CA GLU A 145 9.06 17.25 -18.99
C GLU A 145 8.91 18.47 -18.09
N GLY A 146 10.01 19.20 -17.97
CA GLY A 146 10.03 20.54 -17.38
C GLY A 146 10.91 20.70 -16.15
N GLN A 147 12.12 20.15 -16.14
CA GLN A 147 13.18 20.87 -15.44
C GLN A 147 13.55 22.09 -16.29
N PRO A 148 13.28 23.34 -15.84
CA PRO A 148 14.02 24.45 -16.40
C PRO A 148 15.48 24.18 -16.05
N THR A 149 16.32 24.07 -17.07
CA THR A 149 17.77 24.01 -16.92
C THR A 149 18.21 25.09 -15.93
N ASP A 150 19.06 24.69 -14.97
CA ASP A 150 19.49 25.51 -13.83
C ASP A 150 20.17 26.84 -14.27
N GLU A 151 20.52 26.97 -15.55
CA GLU A 151 21.02 28.21 -16.15
C GLU A 151 19.96 29.34 -16.21
N ASN A 152 18.67 29.02 -16.38
CA ASN A 152 17.59 30.03 -16.48
C ASN A 152 17.16 30.61 -15.12
N ARG A 153 17.45 29.90 -14.01
CA ARG A 153 17.20 30.42 -12.65
C ARG A 153 18.28 31.41 -12.21
N VAL A 154 19.53 31.17 -12.58
CA VAL A 154 20.64 32.07 -12.24
C VAL A 154 20.52 33.42 -12.96
N PHE A 155 20.07 33.43 -14.22
CA PHE A 155 19.86 34.67 -14.98
C PHE A 155 18.74 35.57 -14.41
N ASN A 156 17.66 34.98 -13.89
CA ASN A 156 16.54 35.76 -13.33
C ASN A 156 16.81 36.32 -11.93
N ILE A 157 17.61 35.62 -11.11
CA ILE A 157 17.94 36.08 -9.75
C ILE A 157 18.90 37.28 -9.79
N GLN A 158 19.86 37.30 -10.72
CA GLN A 158 20.77 38.44 -10.88
C GLN A 158 20.06 39.72 -11.36
N GLN A 159 19.08 39.61 -12.26
CA GLN A 159 18.30 40.79 -12.70
C GLN A 159 17.36 41.31 -11.61
N GLY A 160 16.76 40.43 -10.80
CA GLY A 160 15.90 40.83 -9.68
C GLY A 160 16.66 41.52 -8.54
N LEU A 161 17.92 41.14 -8.28
CA LEU A 161 18.75 41.74 -7.24
C LEU A 161 19.35 43.10 -7.64
N GLN A 162 19.52 43.38 -8.94
CA GLN A 162 20.00 44.69 -9.42
C GLN A 162 18.94 45.80 -9.29
N GLY A 163 17.65 45.45 -9.18
CA GLY A 163 16.56 46.42 -9.03
C GLY A 163 16.22 46.82 -7.59
N SER A 164 16.81 46.18 -6.56
CA SER A 164 16.39 46.34 -5.15
C SER A 164 17.46 46.87 -4.20
N VAL A 165 18.57 47.43 -4.70
CA VAL A 165 19.57 48.07 -3.84
C VAL A 165 19.71 49.54 -4.19
N THR A 166 18.96 50.39 -3.49
CA THR A 166 19.25 51.83 -3.40
C THR A 166 20.34 52.00 -2.33
N ALA A 167 21.51 52.51 -2.73
CA ALA A 167 22.54 52.92 -1.78
C ALA A 167 22.03 54.13 -0.97
N LEU A 168 21.96 53.99 0.35
CA LEU A 168 21.78 55.11 1.27
C LEU A 168 23.16 55.74 1.49
N ASN A 169 23.33 56.98 1.02
CA ASN A 169 24.42 57.87 1.45
C ASN A 169 24.10 58.46 2.83
#